data_AF-A0A920MEN5-F1
#
_entry.id   AF-A0A920MEN5-F1
#
_cell.length_a   1.000
_cell.length_b   1.000
_cell.length_c   1.000
_cell.angle_alpha   90.00
_cell.angle_beta   90.00
_cell.angle_gamma   90.00
#
_symmetry.space_group_name_H-M   'P 1'
#
loop_
_entity.id
_entity.type
_entity.pdbx_description
1 polymer ?
#
loop_
_entity_poly.entity_id
_entity_poly.type
_entity_poly.pdbx_seq_one_letter_code
_entity_poly.pdbx_strand_id
1 'polypeptide(L)'
;MQLRETQIDGVLHEYTTIEGVQEDVVEILLNLKGVAINIHDRDSADFVISKKGPCTVTAGDIQVEGDTEIVNPDHHIATISSKKELKMQIKIEKGTGIAHFPTQSKDADVTIGF
;
A
#
# COMPACT_ATOMS: atom_id res chain seq x y z
N MET A 1 7.55 -5.95 -2.60
CA MET A 1 6.09 -5.81 -2.66
C MET A 1 5.74 -4.65 -3.57
N GLN A 2 4.75 -4.78 -4.46
CA GLN A 2 4.22 -3.65 -5.23
C GLN A 2 2.77 -3.35 -4.77
N LEU A 3 2.47 -2.08 -4.50
CA LEU A 3 1.13 -1.60 -4.18
C LEU A 3 0.39 -1.33 -5.51
N ARG A 4 -0.73 -2.01 -5.75
CA ARG A 4 -1.52 -1.89 -7.00
C ARG A 4 -2.65 -0.88 -6.86
N GLU A 5 -3.40 -1.01 -5.78
CA GLU A 5 -4.59 -0.20 -5.52
C GLU A 5 -4.61 0.14 -4.04
N THR A 6 -4.86 1.39 -3.69
CA THR A 6 -5.03 1.84 -2.30
C THR A 6 -6.34 2.59 -2.21
N GLN A 7 -7.26 2.08 -1.41
CA GLN A 7 -8.55 2.69 -1.12
C GLN A 7 -8.61 3.02 0.37
N ILE A 8 -8.73 4.30 0.69
CA ILE A 8 -8.80 4.78 2.06
C ILE A 8 -10.15 5.48 2.24
N ASP A 9 -10.87 5.10 3.30
CA ASP A 9 -12.17 5.69 3.59
C ASP A 9 -12.00 7.16 4.02
N GLY A 10 -12.71 8.06 3.35
CA GLY A 10 -12.66 9.50 3.62
C GLY A 10 -11.47 10.25 2.99
N VAL A 11 -10.65 9.60 2.15
CA VAL A 11 -9.51 10.21 1.46
C VAL A 11 -9.68 10.10 -0.05
N LEU A 12 -9.71 11.25 -0.74
CA LEU A 12 -9.88 11.29 -2.21
C LEU A 12 -8.57 11.04 -2.97
N HIS A 13 -7.44 11.48 -2.40
CA HIS A 13 -6.13 11.46 -3.07
C HIS A 13 -5.00 11.15 -2.08
N GLU A 14 -3.93 10.53 -2.58
CA GLU A 14 -2.76 10.05 -1.82
C GLU A 14 -1.91 11.16 -1.17
N TYR A 15 -2.24 12.44 -1.44
CA TYR A 15 -1.54 13.62 -0.96
C TYR A 15 -2.29 14.39 0.13
N THR A 16 -3.40 13.84 0.63
CA THR A 16 -4.17 14.47 1.70
C THR A 16 -3.77 13.91 3.06
N THR A 17 -3.97 14.70 4.10
CA THR A 17 -3.76 14.25 5.49
C THR A 17 -5.06 13.66 6.04
N ILE A 18 -4.92 12.65 6.90
CA ILE A 18 -6.07 12.08 7.61
C ILE A 18 -6.14 12.78 8.96
N GLU A 19 -7.15 13.62 9.16
CA GLU A 19 -7.35 14.30 10.43
C GLU A 19 -7.38 13.30 11.60
N GLY A 20 -6.40 13.41 12.49
CA GLY A 20 -6.31 12.54 13.66
C GLY A 20 -5.44 11.30 13.50
N VAL A 21 -4.76 11.17 12.35
CA VAL A 21 -3.59 10.33 12.19
C VAL A 21 -2.37 11.23 12.23
N GLN A 22 -1.30 10.79 12.90
CA GLN A 22 -0.08 11.56 13.06
C GLN A 22 0.77 11.55 11.77
N GLU A 23 0.72 10.46 11.02
CA GLU A 23 1.43 10.30 9.75
C GLU A 23 0.57 10.72 8.54
N ASP A 24 1.23 11.27 7.52
CA ASP A 24 0.62 11.60 6.22
C ASP A 24 0.35 10.34 5.39
N VAL A 25 -0.57 10.41 4.41
CA VAL A 25 -0.88 9.26 3.54
C VAL A 25 0.36 8.75 2.79
N VAL A 26 1.24 9.64 2.34
CA VAL A 26 2.52 9.27 1.70
C VAL A 26 3.41 8.49 2.66
N GLU A 27 3.46 8.89 3.94
CA GLU A 27 4.27 8.24 4.96
C GLU A 27 3.69 6.87 5.31
N ILE A 28 2.37 6.74 5.42
CA ILE A 28 1.66 5.46 5.58
C ILE A 28 1.97 4.52 4.40
N LEU A 29 1.91 5.02 3.15
CA LEU A 29 2.25 4.25 1.96
C LEU A 29 3.73 3.81 1.97
N LEU A 30 4.63 4.66 2.48
CA LEU A 30 6.05 4.34 2.62
C LEU A 30 6.30 3.26 3.68
N ASN A 31 5.65 3.38 4.84
CA ASN A 31 5.72 2.39 5.91
C ASN A 31 5.14 1.05 5.44
N LEU A 32 4.02 1.07 4.70
CA LEU A 32 3.47 -0.13 4.08
C LEU A 32 4.47 -0.81 3.15
N LYS A 33 5.25 -0.07 2.35
CA LYS A 33 6.34 -0.66 1.53
C LYS A 33 7.45 -1.30 2.37
N GLY A 34 7.64 -0.85 3.61
CA GLY A 34 8.58 -1.43 4.58
C GLY A 34 8.10 -2.73 5.21
N VAL A 35 6.82 -3.08 5.06
CA VAL A 35 6.27 -4.36 5.54
C VAL A 35 6.81 -5.50 4.70
N ALA A 36 7.50 -6.43 5.37
CA ALA A 36 8.01 -7.65 4.81
C ALA A 36 6.94 -8.73 4.94
N ILE A 37 6.52 -9.26 3.80
CA ILE A 37 5.48 -10.27 3.69
C ILE A 37 5.94 -11.41 2.81
N ASN A 38 5.43 -12.59 3.11
CA ASN A 38 5.69 -13.80 2.35
C ASN A 38 4.37 -14.38 1.85
N ILE A 39 4.20 -14.47 0.53
CA ILE A 39 3.01 -15.04 -0.10
C ILE A 39 3.41 -16.36 -0.74
N HIS A 40 2.83 -17.46 -0.24
CA HIS A 40 3.21 -18.82 -0.65
C HIS A 40 2.46 -19.30 -1.90
N ASP A 41 1.14 -19.21 -1.91
CA ASP A 41 0.26 -19.83 -2.93
C ASP A 41 -0.30 -18.83 -3.97
N ARG A 42 0.05 -17.54 -3.87
CA ARG A 42 -0.55 -16.48 -4.71
C ARG A 42 0.48 -15.44 -5.15
N ASP A 43 0.08 -14.68 -6.16
CA ASP A 43 0.81 -13.51 -6.66
C ASP A 43 0.21 -12.18 -6.17
N SER A 44 -0.95 -12.21 -5.52
CA SER A 44 -1.62 -11.03 -4.96
C SER A 44 -2.21 -11.31 -3.59
N ALA A 45 -2.33 -10.26 -2.78
CA ALA A 45 -3.02 -10.29 -1.50
C ALA A 45 -3.76 -8.96 -1.28
N ASP A 46 -4.87 -9.04 -0.57
CA ASP A 46 -5.66 -7.88 -0.15
C ASP A 46 -5.40 -7.63 1.33
N PHE A 47 -4.95 -6.42 1.63
CA PHE A 47 -4.61 -5.94 2.96
C PHE A 47 -5.72 -5.03 3.43
N VAL A 48 -6.35 -5.40 4.54
CA VAL A 48 -7.43 -4.61 5.14
C VAL A 48 -6.98 -4.16 6.52
N ILE A 49 -7.06 -2.86 6.76
CA ILE A 49 -6.74 -2.26 8.05
C ILE A 49 -7.97 -1.50 8.51
N SER A 50 -8.41 -1.77 9.73
CA SER A 50 -9.58 -1.13 10.34
C SER A 50 -9.31 -0.92 11.81
N LYS A 51 -8.88 0.31 12.16
CA LYS A 51 -8.56 0.68 13.53
C LYS A 51 -9.29 1.92 13.97
N LYS A 52 -9.69 1.94 15.23
CA LYS A 52 -10.48 3.01 15.81
C LYS A 52 -9.91 3.46 17.14
N GLY A 53 -9.91 4.77 17.33
CA GLY A 53 -9.45 5.40 18.56
C GLY A 53 -7.94 5.61 18.60
N PRO A 54 -7.44 6.28 19.65
CA PRO A 54 -6.03 6.58 19.78
C PRO A 54 -5.23 5.29 19.98
N CYS A 55 -4.55 4.83 18.94
CA CYS A 55 -3.78 3.59 18.94
C CYS A 55 -2.71 3.60 17.86
N THR A 56 -1.68 2.79 18.07
CA THR A 56 -0.63 2.54 17.10
C THR A 56 -1.03 1.35 16.23
N VAL A 57 -1.01 1.57 14.91
CA VAL A 57 -1.23 0.56 13.88
C VAL A 57 0.14 0.00 13.48
N THR A 58 0.29 -1.30 13.63
CA THR A 58 1.49 -2.04 13.22
C THR A 58 1.16 -3.04 12.12
N ALA A 59 2.18 -3.60 11.49
CA ALA A 59 2.01 -4.59 10.43
C ALA A 59 1.27 -5.85 10.90
N GLY A 60 1.46 -6.26 12.16
CA GLY A 60 0.72 -7.40 12.73
C GLY A 60 -0.79 -7.19 12.82
N ASP A 61 -1.25 -5.95 12.68
CA ASP A 61 -2.67 -5.61 12.72
C ASP A 61 -3.36 -5.68 11.35
N ILE A 62 -2.58 -5.82 10.28
CA ILE A 62 -3.11 -5.96 8.92
C ILE A 62 -3.87 -7.28 8.83
N GLN A 63 -5.13 -7.21 8.44
CA GLN A 63 -5.87 -8.39 8.00
C GLN A 63 -5.42 -8.74 6.59
N VAL A 64 -4.79 -9.91 6.47
CA VAL A 64 -4.34 -10.48 5.20
C VAL A 64 -5.18 -11.72 4.90
N GLU A 65 -5.60 -11.86 3.64
CA GLU A 65 -6.35 -13.02 3.17
C GLU A 65 -5.41 -14.08 2.55
N GLY A 66 -5.71 -15.36 2.78
CA GLY A 66 -4.99 -16.50 2.19
C GLY A 66 -3.68 -16.89 2.90
N ASP A 67 -2.82 -17.64 2.20
CA ASP A 67 -1.49 -18.09 2.65
C ASP A 67 -0.44 -16.97 2.56
N THR A 68 -0.71 -15.85 3.24
CA THR A 68 0.20 -14.71 3.37
C THR A 68 0.66 -14.58 4.82
N GLU A 69 1.98 -14.53 5.02
CA GLU A 69 2.60 -14.36 6.33
C GLU A 69 3.29 -13.01 6.44
N ILE A 70 3.06 -12.31 7.55
CA ILE A 70 3.74 -11.05 7.86
C ILE A 70 5.02 -11.39 8.61
N VAL A 71 6.17 -11.07 8.02
CA VAL A 71 7.49 -11.41 8.55
C VAL A 71 7.91 -10.43 9.66
N ASN A 72 7.46 -9.18 9.60
CA ASN A 72 7.78 -8.12 10.57
C ASN A 72 6.53 -7.51 11.22
N PRO A 73 5.80 -8.24 12.08
CA PRO A 73 4.56 -7.76 12.69
C PRO A 73 4.73 -6.51 13.57
N ASP A 74 5.92 -6.29 14.13
CA ASP A 74 6.23 -5.10 14.94
C ASP A 74 6.51 -3.83 14.12
N HIS A 75 6.47 -3.91 12.79
CA HIS A 75 6.70 -2.74 11.94
C HIS A 75 5.60 -1.71 12.13
N HIS A 76 6.00 -0.49 12.44
CA HIS A 76 5.09 0.64 12.63
C HIS A 76 4.52 1.10 11.27
N ILE A 77 3.22 1.36 11.20
CA ILE A 77 2.54 1.82 9.98
C ILE A 77 1.96 3.20 10.15
N ALA A 78 1.09 3.35 11.14
CA ALA A 78 0.32 4.56 11.37
C ALA A 78 0.04 4.75 12.87
N THR A 79 -0.08 5.99 13.34
CA THR A 79 -0.51 6.30 14.71
C THR A 79 -1.77 7.14 14.66
N ILE A 80 -2.87 6.57 15.14
CA ILE A 80 -4.11 7.30 15.31
C ILE A 80 -4.02 8.02 16.64
N SER A 81 -4.10 9.35 16.64
CA SER A 81 -4.12 10.19 17.86
C SER A 81 -5.54 10.63 18.24
N SER A 82 -6.48 10.58 17.31
CA SER A 82 -7.88 10.99 17.54
C SER A 82 -8.82 9.82 17.80
N LYS A 83 -10.05 10.12 18.23
CA LYS A 83 -11.15 9.14 18.34
C LYS A 83 -11.77 8.75 16.98
N LYS A 84 -11.07 9.00 15.86
CA LYS A 84 -11.53 8.63 14.52
C LYS A 84 -11.21 7.16 14.21
N GLU A 85 -11.80 6.67 13.14
CA GLU A 85 -11.56 5.35 12.58
C GLU A 85 -10.73 5.52 11.30
N LEU A 86 -9.64 4.76 11.20
CA LEU A 86 -8.85 4.61 9.98
C LEU A 86 -9.25 3.28 9.35
N LYS A 87 -9.91 3.35 8.20
CA LYS A 87 -10.25 2.19 7.39
C LYS A 87 -9.60 2.33 6.02
N MET A 88 -8.77 1.36 5.67
CA MET A 88 -8.15 1.30 4.36
C MET A 88 -8.02 -0.12 3.86
N GLN A 89 -8.14 -0.27 2.55
CA GLN A 89 -7.94 -1.49 1.82
C GLN A 89 -6.86 -1.26 0.77
N ILE A 90 -5.85 -2.12 0.77
CA ILE A 90 -4.73 -2.04 -0.16
C ILE A 90 -4.61 -3.38 -0.87
N LYS A 91 -4.60 -3.36 -2.19
CA LYS A 91 -4.25 -4.53 -2.99
C LYS A 91 -2.77 -4.51 -3.28
N ILE A 92 -2.09 -5.60 -2.93
CA ILE A 92 -0.68 -5.78 -3.19
C ILE A 92 -0.44 -6.94 -4.13
N GLU A 93 0.68 -6.86 -4.84
CA GLU A 93 1.18 -7.96 -5.63
C GLU A 93 2.60 -8.33 -5.24
N LYS A 94 2.86 -9.64 -5.27
CA LYS A 94 4.18 -10.24 -5.23
C LYS A 94 4.92 -9.77 -6.46
N GLY A 95 5.79 -8.78 -6.27
CA GLY A 95 6.77 -8.42 -7.28
C GLY A 95 7.76 -9.58 -7.44
N THR A 96 7.46 -10.53 -8.33
CA THR A 96 8.48 -11.40 -8.90
C THR A 96 9.50 -10.48 -9.55
N GLY A 97 10.77 -10.60 -9.13
CA GLY A 97 11.83 -9.68 -9.53
C GLY A 97 12.22 -9.83 -10.99
N ILE A 98 11.33 -9.47 -11.93
CA ILE A 98 11.67 -8.80 -13.19
C ILE A 98 10.46 -7.92 -13.54
N ALA A 99 10.48 -6.65 -13.12
CA ALA A 99 9.68 -5.65 -13.80
C ALA A 99 10.33 -5.43 -15.17
N HIS A 100 9.94 -6.26 -16.17
CA HIS A 100 10.13 -5.89 -17.56
C HIS A 100 9.35 -4.60 -17.74
N PHE A 101 10.06 -3.48 -17.74
CA PHE A 101 9.54 -2.20 -18.21
C PHE A 101 8.78 -2.50 -19.51
N PRO A 102 7.48 -2.17 -19.64
CA PRO A 102 6.91 -2.09 -20.96
C PRO A 102 7.74 -1.02 -21.68
N THR A 103 8.55 -1.48 -22.63
CA THR A 103 9.30 -0.62 -23.53
C THR A 103 8.36 0.47 -23.99
N GLN A 104 8.75 1.71 -23.67
CA GLN A 104 8.15 2.90 -24.21
C GLN A 104 8.20 2.80 -25.75
N SER A 105 7.12 2.37 -26.38
CA SER A 105 6.89 2.66 -27.80
C SER A 105 6.56 4.14 -27.89
N LYS A 106 7.62 4.97 -27.90
CA LYS A 106 7.58 6.24 -28.60
C LYS A 106 7.54 5.90 -30.08
N ASP A 107 6.33 5.72 -30.63
CA ASP A 107 6.18 5.78 -32.07
C ASP A 107 6.37 7.23 -32.49
N ALA A 108 7.52 7.43 -33.13
CA ALA A 108 8.05 8.68 -33.59
C ALA A 108 7.19 9.25 -34.73
N ASP A 109 6.70 10.46 -34.55
CA ASP A 109 6.40 11.32 -35.69
C ASP A 109 7.74 11.79 -36.29
N VAL A 110 8.22 11.04 -37.29
CA VAL A 110 9.18 11.52 -38.28
C VAL A 110 8.72 11.01 -39.63
N THR A 111 7.89 11.80 -40.31
CA THR A 111 7.75 11.69 -41.77
C THR A 111 8.50 12.86 -42.40
N ILE A 112 9.72 12.59 -42.86
CA ILE A 112 10.44 13.45 -43.80
C ILE A 112 10.59 12.65 -45.10
N GLY A 113 10.13 13.22 -46.22
CA GLY A 113 10.36 12.76 -47.59
C GLY A 113 9.09 12.85 -48.43
N PHE A 114 9.01 13.56 -49.57
CA PHE A 114 10.00 14.26 -50.40
C PHE A 114 9.40 15.59 -50.90
#